data_AF-A0A2S8BMT8-F1
#
_entry.id   AF-A0A2S8BMT8-F1
#
_cell.length_a   1.000
_cell.length_b   1.000
_cell.length_c   1.000
_cell.angle_alpha   90.00
_cell.angle_beta   90.00
_cell.angle_gamma   90.00
#
_symmetry.space_group_name_H-M   'P 1'
#
loop_
_entity.id
_entity.type
_entity.pdbx_description
1 polymer ?
#
loop_
_entity_poly.entity_id
_entity_poly.type
_entity_poly.pdbx_seq_one_letter_code
_entity_poly.pdbx_strand_id
1 'polypeptide(L)'
;MALSAYRNAEQLMAGSDPDCGISWNLLAGIGRIESMHANGGATDTRGTAIQPIYGPALDGTLPGNEIILQSSVGGQASYARAMGPMQFLPGTWARYASDGDGDGMADPQNLYDSTLAAARYLCSGGLNLHDHSQVLAAVLRYNNSMSYARNVLGWAGAYATGVVPMELPPLAGPVPPLGDMHLDDPEGLGPGLPLNVHGLPPTDPLAQIPLVDLGQSMTSAPQPTPAAESLVPVSSGCTVICIGPQDPLPAQPPSAPPNTSPPGPPSP
;
A
#
# COMPACT_ATOMS: atom_id res chain seq x y z
N MET A 1 0.80 13.27 17.27
CA MET A 1 0.60 12.86 15.87
C MET A 1 0.99 11.41 15.62
N ALA A 2 2.23 10.98 15.89
CA ALA A 2 2.59 9.56 15.66
C ALA A 2 1.65 8.54 16.33
N LEU A 3 1.31 8.71 17.61
CA LEU A 3 0.35 7.84 18.31
C LEU A 3 -1.04 7.82 17.66
N SER A 4 -1.51 8.93 17.07
CA SER A 4 -2.81 8.97 16.39
C SER A 4 -2.77 8.23 15.04
N ALA A 5 -1.67 8.32 14.29
CA ALA A 5 -1.46 7.52 13.08
C ALA A 5 -1.40 6.01 13.38
N TYR A 6 -0.65 5.58 14.41
CA TYR A 6 -0.57 4.16 14.80
C TYR A 6 -1.92 3.57 15.21
N ARG A 7 -2.74 4.32 15.96
CA ARG A 7 -4.09 3.90 16.34
C ARG A 7 -5.09 3.96 15.20
N ASN A 8 -4.96 4.93 14.30
CA ASN A 8 -5.78 5.03 13.10
C ASN A 8 -5.59 3.80 12.20
N ALA A 9 -4.34 3.40 11.92
CA ALA A 9 -4.06 2.20 11.14
C ALA A 9 -4.55 0.92 11.82
N GLU A 10 -4.36 0.76 13.13
CA GLU A 10 -4.96 -0.35 13.90
C GLU A 10 -6.50 -0.39 13.75
N GLN A 11 -7.17 0.75 13.88
CA GLN A 11 -8.62 0.86 13.76
C GLN A 11 -9.12 0.55 12.35
N LEU A 12 -8.42 1.02 11.31
CA LEU A 12 -8.77 0.72 9.92
C LEU A 12 -8.58 -0.76 9.60
N MET A 13 -7.46 -1.35 10.04
CA MET A 13 -7.21 -2.78 9.85
C MET A 13 -8.18 -3.67 10.63
N ALA A 14 -8.59 -3.28 11.84
CA ALA A 14 -9.65 -3.98 12.57
C ALA A 14 -11.01 -3.99 11.84
N GLY A 15 -11.21 -3.08 10.87
CA GLY A 15 -12.37 -3.07 9.97
C GLY A 15 -12.17 -3.86 8.67
N SER A 16 -10.98 -3.82 8.07
CA SER A 16 -10.71 -4.44 6.75
C SER A 16 -10.16 -5.87 6.82
N ASP A 17 -9.42 -6.21 7.87
CA ASP A 17 -8.76 -7.51 8.10
C ASP A 17 -8.72 -7.79 9.62
N PRO A 18 -9.88 -8.12 10.22
CA PRO A 18 -9.99 -8.30 11.68
C PRO A 18 -9.19 -9.51 12.20
N ASP A 19 -9.00 -10.54 11.37
CA ASP A 19 -8.28 -11.77 11.75
C ASP A 19 -6.75 -11.56 11.80
N CYS A 20 -6.22 -10.52 11.13
CA CYS A 20 -4.81 -10.16 11.24
C CYS A 20 -4.41 -9.74 12.66
N GLY A 21 -5.22 -8.98 13.39
CA GLY A 21 -4.89 -8.60 14.77
C GLY A 21 -3.65 -7.69 14.95
N ILE A 22 -3.25 -6.92 13.92
CA ILE A 22 -2.18 -5.91 14.00
C ILE A 22 -2.47 -4.91 15.13
N SER A 23 -1.44 -4.54 15.90
CA SER A 23 -1.57 -3.59 17.01
C SER A 23 -0.80 -2.28 16.78
N TRP A 24 -1.34 -1.18 17.33
CA TRP A 24 -0.68 0.13 17.30
C TRP A 24 0.70 0.11 17.98
N ASN A 25 0.88 -0.78 18.96
CA ASN A 25 2.15 -1.00 19.65
C ASN A 25 3.24 -1.53 18.70
N LEU A 26 2.89 -2.49 17.83
CA LEU A 26 3.84 -3.05 16.87
C LEU A 26 4.24 -2.02 15.80
N LEU A 27 3.26 -1.27 15.30
CA LEU A 27 3.48 -0.16 14.36
C LEU A 27 4.35 0.95 14.98
N ALA A 28 4.11 1.29 16.24
CA ALA A 28 4.95 2.21 17.00
C ALA A 28 6.38 1.67 17.20
N GLY A 29 6.53 0.37 17.47
CA GLY A 29 7.83 -0.30 17.56
C GLY A 29 8.65 -0.18 16.28
N ILE A 30 8.03 -0.39 15.11
CA ILE A 30 8.67 -0.21 13.80
C ILE A 30 9.00 1.27 13.58
N GLY A 31 8.02 2.17 13.68
CA GLY A 31 8.24 3.60 13.44
C GLY A 31 9.26 4.26 14.38
N ARG A 32 9.47 3.70 15.59
CA ARG A 32 10.54 4.09 16.50
C ARG A 32 11.93 3.78 15.92
N ILE A 33 12.08 2.60 15.31
CA ILE A 33 13.33 2.13 14.73
C ILE A 33 13.60 2.79 13.38
N GLU A 34 12.59 2.89 12.51
CA GLU A 34 12.77 3.40 11.15
C GLU A 34 13.08 4.89 11.08
N SER A 35 12.42 5.72 11.90
CA SER A 35 12.53 7.18 11.78
C SER A 35 12.45 7.94 13.11
N MET A 36 12.54 7.26 14.25
CA MET A 36 12.27 7.85 15.57
C MET A 36 10.89 8.53 15.64
N HIS A 37 9.87 7.89 15.06
CA HIS A 37 8.50 8.40 14.88
C HIS A 37 8.44 9.70 14.04
N ALA A 38 8.94 9.69 12.81
CA ALA A 38 9.07 10.88 11.97
C ALA A 38 9.88 12.01 12.66
N ASN A 39 11.11 11.69 13.08
CA ASN A 39 12.04 12.61 13.76
C ASN A 39 11.41 13.28 15.00
N GLY A 40 10.82 12.47 15.89
CA GLY A 40 10.13 12.95 17.10
C GLY A 40 8.72 13.52 16.87
N GLY A 41 8.11 13.25 15.73
CA GLY A 41 6.82 13.81 15.32
C GLY A 41 6.93 15.17 14.63
N ALA A 42 8.01 15.39 13.88
CA ALA A 42 8.25 16.59 13.09
C ALA A 42 7.43 16.58 11.79
N THR A 43 6.11 16.58 11.95
CA THR A 43 5.11 16.55 10.87
C THR A 43 4.26 17.84 10.87
N ASP A 44 3.63 18.15 9.73
CA ASP A 44 2.63 19.20 9.61
C ASP A 44 1.33 18.84 10.37
N THR A 45 0.25 19.60 10.17
CA THR A 45 -1.03 19.32 10.85
C THR A 45 -1.76 18.08 10.34
N ARG A 46 -1.42 17.55 9.17
CA ARG A 46 -2.05 16.37 8.55
C ARG A 46 -1.29 15.09 8.87
N GLY A 47 0.03 15.18 8.99
CA GLY A 47 0.92 14.03 9.24
C GLY A 47 2.06 13.92 8.24
N THR A 48 2.12 14.79 7.22
CA THR A 48 3.23 14.87 6.27
C THR A 48 4.49 15.36 6.99
N ALA A 49 5.62 14.67 6.82
CA ALA A 49 6.90 15.05 7.42
C ALA A 49 7.35 16.46 6.96
N ILE A 50 7.71 17.35 7.91
CA ILE A 50 8.13 18.74 7.64
C ILE A 50 9.38 18.78 6.74
N GLN A 51 10.24 17.77 6.86
CA GLN A 51 11.35 17.51 5.95
C GLN A 51 11.19 16.09 5.41
N PRO A 52 11.35 15.87 4.08
CA PRO A 52 11.35 14.53 3.52
C PRO A 52 12.39 13.63 4.21
N ILE A 53 11.90 12.49 4.69
CA ILE A 53 12.67 11.44 5.35
C ILE A 53 13.06 10.43 4.27
N TYR A 54 14.35 10.35 3.98
CA TYR A 54 14.90 9.34 3.08
C TYR A 54 16.03 8.58 3.77
N GLY A 55 16.04 7.27 3.58
CA GLY A 55 17.15 6.42 3.95
C GLY A 55 18.43 6.71 3.15
N PRO A 56 19.54 6.03 3.51
CA PRO A 56 20.75 6.02 2.69
C PRO A 56 20.46 5.46 1.29
N ALA A 57 21.36 5.76 0.34
CA ALA A 57 21.31 5.15 -0.98
C ALA A 57 21.57 3.63 -0.87
N LEU A 58 20.85 2.86 -1.67
CA LEU A 58 21.01 1.43 -1.83
C LEU A 58 21.99 1.15 -2.97
N ASP A 59 23.22 1.65 -2.81
CA ASP A 59 24.30 1.67 -3.81
C ASP A 59 25.46 0.72 -3.47
N GLY A 60 25.33 -0.07 -2.40
CA GLY A 60 26.36 -1.00 -1.92
C GLY A 60 27.48 -0.35 -1.09
N THR A 61 27.44 0.95 -0.81
CA THR A 61 28.45 1.62 0.03
C THR A 61 28.32 1.30 1.52
N LEU A 62 27.13 0.92 1.98
CA LEU A 62 26.88 0.48 3.34
C LEU A 62 26.85 -1.05 3.40
N PRO A 63 27.70 -1.70 4.22
CA PRO A 63 27.69 -3.15 4.37
C PRO A 63 26.30 -3.69 4.75
N GLY A 64 25.84 -4.70 4.02
CA GLY A 64 24.53 -5.34 4.22
C GLY A 64 23.43 -4.82 3.33
N ASN A 65 23.36 -3.50 3.15
CA ASN A 65 22.29 -2.86 2.40
C ASN A 65 22.20 -3.46 0.99
N GLU A 66 20.97 -3.68 0.53
CA GLU A 66 20.75 -4.10 -0.85
C GLU A 66 21.28 -3.09 -1.87
N ILE A 67 21.56 -3.57 -3.08
CA ILE A 67 21.92 -2.72 -4.22
C ILE A 67 20.72 -2.64 -5.16
N ILE A 68 19.92 -1.58 -5.01
CA ILE A 68 18.69 -1.41 -5.78
C ILE A 68 18.89 -0.25 -6.77
N LEU A 69 19.09 -0.59 -8.04
CA LEU A 69 19.12 0.38 -9.13
C LEU A 69 17.71 0.93 -9.38
N GLN A 70 17.52 2.23 -9.20
CA GLN A 70 16.25 2.92 -9.42
C GLN A 70 16.10 3.41 -10.87
N SER A 71 17.19 3.88 -11.48
CA SER A 71 17.25 4.19 -12.91
C SER A 71 18.69 4.22 -13.41
N SER A 72 18.89 4.08 -14.72
CA SER A 72 20.15 4.38 -15.38
C SER A 72 19.87 5.15 -16.66
N VAL A 73 20.31 6.40 -16.72
CA VAL A 73 20.09 7.31 -17.87
C VAL A 73 21.41 7.92 -18.28
N GLY A 74 21.77 7.80 -19.56
CA GLY A 74 23.03 8.36 -20.08
C GLY A 74 24.31 7.82 -19.41
N GLY A 75 24.25 6.65 -18.77
CA GLY A 75 25.36 6.09 -17.99
C GLY A 75 25.45 6.57 -16.54
N GLN A 76 24.51 7.41 -16.08
CA GLN A 76 24.38 7.76 -14.66
C GLN A 76 23.35 6.86 -13.99
N ALA A 77 23.82 6.04 -13.05
CA ALA A 77 22.97 5.22 -12.18
C ALA A 77 22.41 6.07 -11.04
N SER A 78 21.11 5.91 -10.76
CA SER A 78 20.50 6.34 -9.50
C SER A 78 20.05 5.10 -8.72
N TYR A 79 20.24 5.13 -7.42
CA TYR A 79 19.93 4.01 -6.53
C TYR A 79 18.73 4.36 -5.64
N ALA A 80 17.91 3.36 -5.33
CA ALA A 80 16.73 3.55 -4.51
C ALA A 80 17.11 3.96 -3.09
N ARG A 81 16.12 4.52 -2.38
CA ARG A 81 16.20 4.86 -0.96
C ARG A 81 14.92 4.39 -0.31
N ALA A 82 15.01 4.01 0.96
CA ALA A 82 13.84 3.93 1.82
C ALA A 82 13.19 5.32 1.94
N MET A 83 11.86 5.38 1.99
CA MET A 83 11.08 6.62 1.94
C MET A 83 10.14 6.69 3.14
N GLY A 84 10.00 7.89 3.72
CA GLY A 84 8.95 8.18 4.68
C GLY A 84 9.22 7.71 6.11
N PRO A 85 8.30 8.02 7.05
CA PRO A 85 8.42 7.64 8.45
C PRO A 85 8.53 6.14 8.72
N MET A 86 8.00 5.30 7.82
CA MET A 86 8.07 3.84 7.90
C MET A 86 9.09 3.22 6.93
N GLN A 87 9.92 4.06 6.29
CA GLN A 87 11.10 3.66 5.51
C GLN A 87 10.82 2.63 4.40
N PHE A 88 9.75 2.84 3.64
CA PHE A 88 9.37 1.94 2.55
C PHE A 88 10.35 1.98 1.38
N LEU A 89 10.73 0.82 0.88
CA LEU A 89 11.37 0.70 -0.44
C LEU A 89 10.33 0.95 -1.55
N PRO A 90 10.72 1.53 -2.71
CA PRO A 90 9.79 1.85 -3.79
C PRO A 90 8.95 0.67 -4.30
N GLY A 91 9.54 -0.53 -4.41
CA GLY A 91 8.82 -1.74 -4.82
C GLY A 91 7.77 -2.21 -3.81
N THR A 92 8.06 -2.10 -2.51
CA THR A 92 7.10 -2.42 -1.45
C THR A 92 6.01 -1.34 -1.37
N TRP A 93 6.38 -0.05 -1.49
CA TRP A 93 5.42 1.04 -1.56
C TRP A 93 4.42 0.85 -2.70
N ALA A 94 4.89 0.52 -3.91
CA ALA A 94 4.02 0.29 -5.07
C ALA A 94 2.99 -0.85 -4.88
N ARG A 95 3.20 -1.77 -3.91
CA ARG A 95 2.28 -2.87 -3.58
C ARG A 95 1.38 -2.59 -2.37
N TYR A 96 1.79 -1.71 -1.46
CA TYR A 96 1.12 -1.50 -0.17
C TYR A 96 0.74 -0.04 0.13
N ALA A 97 1.03 0.91 -0.77
CA ALA A 97 0.61 2.31 -0.68
C ALA A 97 -0.87 2.41 -0.32
N SER A 98 -1.18 3.26 0.66
CA SER A 98 -2.51 3.37 1.26
C SER A 98 -2.74 4.81 1.67
N ASP A 99 -3.93 5.33 1.36
CA ASP A 99 -4.43 6.60 1.90
C ASP A 99 -4.91 6.35 3.34
N GLY A 100 -4.19 6.91 4.31
CA GLY A 100 -4.40 6.68 5.74
C GLY A 100 -5.11 7.82 6.46
N ASP A 101 -5.10 9.04 5.93
CA ASP A 101 -5.81 10.20 6.49
C ASP A 101 -7.11 10.57 5.75
N GLY A 102 -7.35 9.98 4.58
CA GLY A 102 -8.56 10.11 3.77
C GLY A 102 -8.54 11.29 2.79
N ASP A 103 -7.37 11.85 2.45
CA ASP A 103 -7.25 12.98 1.53
C ASP A 103 -7.33 12.62 0.03
N GLY A 104 -7.30 11.32 -0.30
CA GLY A 104 -7.33 10.78 -1.65
C GLY A 104 -5.95 10.55 -2.29
N MET A 105 -4.85 10.79 -1.57
CA MET A 105 -3.48 10.57 -2.01
C MET A 105 -2.73 9.66 -1.04
N ALA A 106 -2.02 8.66 -1.56
CA ALA A 106 -1.07 7.88 -0.75
C ALA A 106 0.34 8.52 -0.85
N ASP A 107 0.77 9.24 0.18
CA ASP A 107 2.10 9.84 0.27
C ASP A 107 3.00 9.05 1.25
N PRO A 108 4.14 8.49 0.82
CA PRO A 108 5.04 7.81 1.74
C PRO A 108 5.58 8.76 2.83
N GLN A 109 5.62 10.08 2.59
CA GLN A 109 6.02 11.07 3.58
C GLN A 109 4.93 11.39 4.62
N ASN A 110 3.68 10.96 4.41
CA ASN A 110 2.61 11.07 5.38
C ASN A 110 2.67 9.93 6.41
N LEU A 111 2.64 10.29 7.68
CA LEU A 111 2.72 9.36 8.80
C LEU A 111 1.46 8.49 8.92
N TYR A 112 0.29 8.93 8.47
CA TYR A 112 -0.92 8.11 8.44
C TYR A 112 -0.83 7.03 7.36
N ASP A 113 -0.56 7.45 6.12
CA ASP A 113 -0.45 6.61 4.92
C ASP A 113 0.64 5.54 5.06
N SER A 114 1.85 5.97 5.42
CA SER A 114 2.98 5.06 5.64
C SER A 114 2.72 4.09 6.79
N THR A 115 1.96 4.48 7.81
CA THR A 115 1.59 3.56 8.88
C THR A 115 0.53 2.55 8.43
N LEU A 116 -0.48 2.96 7.67
CA LEU A 116 -1.51 2.05 7.15
C LEU A 116 -0.91 1.05 6.14
N ALA A 117 -0.02 1.52 5.26
CA ALA A 117 0.76 0.68 4.37
C ALA A 117 1.59 -0.35 5.14
N ALA A 118 2.25 0.05 6.24
CA ALA A 118 3.01 -0.87 7.10
C ALA A 118 2.11 -1.91 7.77
N ALA A 119 0.92 -1.52 8.24
CA ALA A 119 -0.04 -2.44 8.82
C ALA A 119 -0.50 -3.51 7.81
N ARG A 120 -0.87 -3.09 6.59
CA ARG A 120 -1.25 -4.00 5.49
C ARG A 120 -0.10 -4.92 5.08
N TYR A 121 1.13 -4.42 5.06
CA TYR A 121 2.31 -5.24 4.74
C TYR A 121 2.64 -6.26 5.83
N LEU A 122 2.37 -5.98 7.11
CA LEU A 122 2.54 -6.94 8.20
C LEU A 122 1.43 -8.01 8.22
N CYS A 123 0.19 -7.64 7.89
CA CYS A 123 -0.93 -8.57 7.76
C CYS A 123 -0.84 -9.49 6.53
N SER A 124 -0.08 -9.10 5.50
CA SER A 124 -0.06 -9.85 4.23
C SER A 124 0.43 -11.30 4.37
N GLY A 125 -0.08 -12.16 3.49
CA GLY A 125 0.13 -13.61 3.57
C GLY A 125 -0.81 -14.34 4.52
N GLY A 126 -1.84 -13.67 5.06
CA GLY A 126 -2.83 -14.29 5.96
C GLY A 126 -2.29 -14.59 7.35
N LEU A 127 -1.40 -13.72 7.86
CA LEU A 127 -0.80 -13.88 9.19
C LEU A 127 -1.73 -13.38 10.29
N ASN A 128 -1.86 -14.16 11.35
CA ASN A 128 -2.51 -13.76 12.59
C ASN A 128 -1.47 -13.22 13.58
N LEU A 129 -1.39 -11.90 13.72
CA LEU A 129 -0.46 -11.17 14.57
C LEU A 129 -0.88 -11.12 16.05
N HIS A 130 -1.91 -11.86 16.46
CA HIS A 130 -2.07 -12.28 17.87
C HIS A 130 -1.12 -13.43 18.25
N ASP A 131 -0.60 -14.19 17.27
CA ASP A 131 0.41 -15.23 17.47
C ASP A 131 1.83 -14.64 17.41
N HIS A 132 2.58 -14.73 18.52
CA HIS A 132 3.94 -14.22 18.62
C HIS A 132 4.91 -14.77 17.57
N SER A 133 4.70 -16.02 17.10
CA SER A 133 5.54 -16.62 16.07
C SER A 133 5.29 -15.97 14.70
N GLN A 134 4.05 -15.61 14.41
CA GLN A 134 3.64 -14.94 13.18
C GLN A 134 3.97 -13.45 13.22
N VAL A 135 3.91 -12.80 14.39
CA VAL A 135 4.49 -11.46 14.58
C VAL A 135 5.98 -11.46 14.25
N LEU A 136 6.74 -12.42 14.78
CA LEU A 136 8.18 -12.52 14.47
C LEU A 136 8.43 -12.73 12.98
N ALA A 137 7.64 -13.58 12.32
CA ALA A 137 7.71 -13.79 10.87
C ALA A 137 7.38 -12.52 10.07
N ALA A 138 6.34 -11.77 10.45
CA ALA A 138 5.97 -10.50 9.80
C ALA A 138 7.07 -9.44 9.96
N VAL A 139 7.66 -9.32 11.15
CA VAL A 139 8.75 -8.36 11.42
C VAL A 139 10.03 -8.75 10.69
N LEU A 140 10.36 -10.05 10.60
CA LEU A 140 11.48 -10.53 9.79
C LEU A 140 11.25 -10.37 8.28
N ARG A 141 9.99 -10.42 7.81
CA ARG A 141 9.64 -10.06 6.43
C ARG A 141 9.84 -8.56 6.18
N TYR A 142 9.54 -7.70 7.17
CA TYR A 142 9.79 -6.26 7.08
C TYR A 142 11.28 -5.94 7.00
N ASN A 143 12.10 -6.61 7.81
CA ASN A 143 13.56 -6.53 7.79
C ASN A 143 14.15 -7.83 8.36
N ASN A 144 14.94 -8.56 7.56
CA ASN A 144 15.41 -9.92 7.84
C ASN A 144 16.55 -9.98 8.87
N SER A 145 16.38 -9.30 10.00
CA SER A 145 17.36 -9.20 11.08
C SER A 145 16.75 -9.56 12.43
N MET A 146 17.35 -10.55 13.10
CA MET A 146 16.96 -10.88 14.48
C MET A 146 17.33 -9.79 15.50
N SER A 147 18.28 -8.88 15.21
CA SER A 147 18.52 -7.72 16.09
C SER A 147 17.46 -6.63 15.89
N TYR A 148 17.06 -6.38 14.64
CA TYR A 148 15.92 -5.52 14.32
C TYR A 148 14.64 -6.04 14.98
N ALA A 149 14.32 -7.33 14.78
CA ALA A 149 13.09 -7.92 15.31
C ALA A 149 13.01 -7.86 16.84
N ARG A 150 14.12 -8.15 17.54
CA ARG A 150 14.18 -7.96 19.00
C ARG A 150 13.99 -6.50 19.41
N ASN A 151 14.53 -5.54 18.64
CA ASN A 151 14.40 -4.12 18.95
C ASN A 151 12.97 -3.61 18.72
N VAL A 152 12.33 -3.98 17.60
CA VAL A 152 10.92 -3.69 17.32
C VAL A 152 10.00 -4.29 18.39
N LEU A 153 10.17 -5.58 18.71
CA LEU A 153 9.35 -6.27 19.72
C LEU A 153 9.57 -5.71 21.13
N GLY A 154 10.80 -5.35 21.48
CA GLY A 154 11.12 -4.68 22.73
C GLY A 154 10.39 -3.34 22.87
N TRP A 155 10.50 -2.46 21.86
CA TRP A 155 9.78 -1.19 21.86
C TRP A 155 8.25 -1.37 21.82
N ALA A 156 7.72 -2.33 21.07
CA ALA A 156 6.29 -2.65 21.05
C ALA A 156 5.77 -3.07 22.44
N GLY A 157 6.50 -3.96 23.13
CA GLY A 157 6.19 -4.33 24.51
C GLY A 157 6.28 -3.17 25.49
N ALA A 158 7.21 -2.23 25.26
CA ALA A 158 7.32 -1.01 26.05
C ALA A 158 6.15 -0.03 25.85
N TYR A 159 5.68 0.16 24.62
CA TYR A 159 4.48 0.96 24.35
C TYR A 159 3.22 0.33 24.94
N ALA A 160 3.13 -1.01 24.94
CA ALA A 160 2.03 -1.75 25.53
C ALA A 160 1.95 -1.64 27.07
N THR A 161 3.10 -1.52 27.75
CA THR A 161 3.21 -1.59 29.22
C THR A 161 3.57 -0.27 29.89
N GLY A 162 4.08 0.71 29.14
CA GLY A 162 4.69 1.93 29.67
C GLY A 162 6.12 1.75 30.21
N VAL A 163 6.70 0.54 30.11
CA VAL A 163 8.05 0.22 30.62
C VAL A 163 9.07 0.20 29.48
N VAL A 164 9.92 1.22 29.41
CA VAL A 164 10.99 1.32 28.38
C VAL A 164 11.96 0.13 28.47
N PRO A 165 12.41 -0.47 27.34
CA PRO A 165 13.34 -1.58 27.39
C PRO A 165 14.70 -1.12 27.93
N MET A 166 15.31 -1.92 28.79
CA MET A 166 16.70 -1.69 29.20
C MET A 166 17.64 -1.95 28.03
N GLU A 167 18.79 -1.27 28.01
CA GLU A 167 19.72 -1.13 26.86
C GLU A 167 19.72 -2.30 25.89
N LEU A 168 19.01 -2.11 24.77
CA LEU A 168 19.10 -3.00 23.62
C LEU A 168 20.36 -2.63 22.83
N PRO A 169 21.07 -3.61 22.22
CA PRO A 169 22.24 -3.33 21.42
C PRO A 169 21.93 -2.28 20.34
N PRO A 170 22.86 -1.35 20.06
CA PRO A 170 22.74 -0.48 18.90
C PRO A 170 22.42 -1.31 17.66
N LEU A 171 21.68 -0.74 16.71
CA LEU A 171 21.52 -1.30 15.37
C LEU A 171 22.81 -1.14 14.53
N ALA A 172 23.95 -1.44 15.16
CA ALA A 172 25.26 -1.59 14.54
C ALA A 172 25.35 -2.99 13.93
N GLY A 173 24.55 -3.21 12.90
CA GLY A 173 24.63 -4.37 12.05
C GLY A 173 24.32 -3.97 10.61
N PRO A 174 24.83 -4.71 9.62
CA PRO A 174 24.30 -4.63 8.27
C PRO A 174 22.76 -4.74 8.32
N VAL A 175 22.04 -3.81 7.66
CA VAL A 175 20.65 -4.08 7.27
C VAL A 175 20.73 -5.31 6.38
N PRO A 176 20.17 -6.48 6.73
CA PRO A 176 20.41 -7.67 5.92
C PRO A 176 19.75 -7.53 4.56
N PRO A 177 20.29 -8.20 3.53
CA PRO A 177 19.57 -8.37 2.27
C PRO A 177 18.17 -8.91 2.56
N LEU A 178 17.15 -8.26 1.98
CA LEU A 178 15.80 -8.81 1.99
C LEU A 178 15.88 -10.11 1.20
N GLY A 179 15.55 -11.24 1.84
CA GLY A 179 15.83 -12.57 1.28
C GLY A 179 15.30 -12.71 -0.15
N ASP A 180 16.17 -13.21 -1.04
CA ASP A 180 16.02 -13.27 -2.49
C ASP A 180 14.84 -14.15 -2.95
N MET A 181 13.62 -13.66 -2.77
CA MET A 181 12.38 -14.25 -3.28
C MET A 181 11.60 -13.27 -4.18
N HIS A 182 12.18 -12.11 -4.50
CA HIS A 182 11.58 -11.12 -5.40
C HIS A 182 12.44 -10.81 -6.65
N LEU A 183 13.68 -11.32 -6.73
CA LEU A 183 14.58 -11.06 -7.86
C LEU A 183 14.42 -12.06 -9.01
N ASP A 184 14.04 -13.31 -8.73
CA ASP A 184 13.89 -14.37 -9.74
C ASP A 184 12.45 -14.57 -10.26
N ASP A 185 11.44 -14.02 -9.56
CA ASP A 185 10.02 -14.10 -9.98
C ASP A 185 9.29 -12.78 -9.65
N PRO A 186 8.68 -12.08 -10.64
CA PRO A 186 7.90 -10.87 -10.39
C PRO A 186 6.55 -11.17 -9.69
N GLU A 187 6.03 -12.39 -9.90
CA GLU A 187 4.89 -12.98 -9.21
C GLU A 187 5.34 -13.48 -7.83
N GLY A 188 4.89 -12.82 -6.76
CA GLY A 188 5.41 -13.08 -5.41
C GLY A 188 5.04 -14.47 -4.88
N LEU A 189 5.99 -15.14 -4.24
CA LEU A 189 5.84 -16.46 -3.63
C LEU A 189 4.93 -16.47 -2.38
N GLY A 190 3.62 -16.34 -2.60
CA GLY A 190 2.60 -16.98 -1.77
C GLY A 190 2.32 -18.40 -2.27
N PRO A 191 1.72 -19.30 -1.45
CA PRO A 191 1.44 -20.68 -1.86
C PRO A 191 0.34 -20.75 -2.93
N GLY A 192 0.79 -20.69 -4.19
CA GLY A 192 0.08 -20.76 -5.47
C GLY A 192 -1.44 -20.83 -5.51
N LEU A 193 -2.07 -19.72 -5.97
CA LEU A 193 -3.31 -19.66 -6.77
C LEU A 193 -3.41 -18.23 -7.38
N PRO A 194 -4.19 -18.00 -8.45
CA PRO A 194 -4.24 -16.69 -9.11
C PRO A 194 -5.10 -15.70 -8.30
N LEU A 195 -4.44 -14.79 -7.58
CA LEU A 195 -5.08 -13.62 -7.00
C LEU A 195 -4.75 -12.38 -7.84
N ASN A 196 -5.77 -11.56 -8.10
CA ASN A 196 -5.62 -10.33 -8.87
C ASN A 196 -4.60 -9.38 -8.23
N VAL A 197 -3.95 -8.58 -9.08
CA VAL A 197 -2.83 -7.64 -8.81
C VAL A 197 -3.00 -6.68 -7.61
N HIS A 198 -4.18 -6.58 -7.02
CA HIS A 198 -4.48 -5.73 -5.86
C HIS A 198 -4.50 -6.46 -4.51
N GLY A 199 -4.54 -7.81 -4.47
CA GLY A 199 -4.63 -8.57 -3.21
C GLY A 199 -5.88 -8.27 -2.37
N LEU A 200 -6.89 -7.61 -2.96
CA LEU A 200 -8.11 -7.11 -2.34
C LEU A 200 -9.34 -7.82 -2.95
N PRO A 201 -10.44 -8.00 -2.19
CA PRO A 201 -11.68 -8.51 -2.76
C PRO A 201 -12.24 -7.54 -3.81
N PRO A 202 -12.94 -8.01 -4.86
CA PRO A 202 -13.46 -7.13 -5.95
C PRO A 202 -14.48 -6.06 -5.51
N THR A 203 -14.94 -6.14 -4.26
CA THR A 203 -15.85 -5.18 -3.63
C THR A 203 -15.12 -4.05 -2.89
N ASP A 204 -13.79 -4.09 -2.81
CA ASP A 204 -12.98 -3.05 -2.17
C ASP A 204 -12.84 -1.82 -3.10
N PRO A 205 -13.22 -0.61 -2.66
CA PRO A 205 -13.13 0.60 -3.49
C PRO A 205 -11.69 0.97 -3.88
N LEU A 206 -10.66 0.51 -3.15
CA LEU A 206 -9.25 0.78 -3.46
C LEU A 206 -8.74 -0.02 -4.67
N ALA A 207 -9.44 -1.08 -5.09
CA ALA A 207 -9.09 -1.85 -6.28
C ALA A 207 -9.38 -1.13 -7.63
N GLN A 208 -9.87 0.11 -7.59
CA GLN A 208 -10.30 0.89 -8.77
C GLN A 208 -9.54 2.21 -8.96
N ILE A 209 -8.51 2.49 -8.15
CA ILE A 209 -7.74 3.73 -8.22
C ILE A 209 -6.67 3.62 -9.33
N PRO A 210 -6.66 4.50 -10.34
CA PRO A 210 -5.63 4.49 -11.39
C PRO A 210 -4.28 4.99 -10.86
N LEU A 211 -3.20 4.35 -11.32
CA LEU A 211 -1.83 4.70 -10.96
C LEU A 211 -1.47 6.13 -11.42
N VAL A 212 -0.82 6.92 -10.56
CA VAL A 212 -0.32 8.25 -10.92
C VAL A 212 0.91 8.11 -11.82
N ASP A 213 0.80 8.59 -13.06
CA ASP A 213 1.94 8.71 -13.99
C ASP A 213 2.77 9.95 -13.66
N LEU A 214 4.02 9.73 -13.22
CA LEU A 214 4.96 10.78 -12.83
C LEU A 214 5.90 11.22 -13.99
N GLY A 215 5.52 11.03 -15.26
CA GLY A 215 6.42 11.29 -16.39
C GLY A 215 5.82 11.87 -17.68
N GLN A 216 5.48 13.18 -17.69
CA GLN A 216 5.52 14.12 -18.84
C GLN A 216 4.87 15.46 -18.42
N SER A 217 5.20 16.68 -18.87
CA SER A 217 6.29 17.28 -19.64
C SER A 217 5.97 18.79 -19.70
N MET A 218 6.80 19.66 -19.14
CA MET A 218 6.60 21.12 -19.19
C MET A 218 7.51 21.76 -20.25
N THR A 219 7.02 21.92 -21.48
CA THR A 219 7.69 22.79 -22.50
C THR A 219 6.70 23.54 -23.40
N SER A 220 6.59 24.85 -23.14
CA SER A 220 6.36 25.97 -24.09
C SER A 220 5.09 26.04 -24.96
N ALA A 221 4.44 27.22 -24.91
CA ALA A 221 3.26 27.66 -25.65
C ALA A 221 3.60 28.22 -27.09
N PRO A 222 2.59 28.55 -27.93
CA PRO A 222 2.72 28.51 -29.40
C PRO A 222 2.84 29.87 -30.13
N GLN A 223 3.20 29.83 -31.43
CA GLN A 223 2.92 30.87 -32.44
C GLN A 223 2.72 30.27 -33.86
N PRO A 224 2.15 31.02 -34.85
CA PRO A 224 1.15 30.45 -35.76
C PRO A 224 1.59 30.15 -37.21
N THR A 225 0.76 29.39 -37.91
CA THR A 225 0.83 29.06 -39.36
C THR A 225 0.31 30.18 -40.27
N PRO A 226 0.49 30.05 -41.59
CA PRO A 226 -0.73 29.95 -42.41
C PRO A 226 -0.67 29.03 -43.64
N ALA A 227 -1.80 28.31 -43.86
CA ALA A 227 -2.37 27.84 -45.14
C ALA A 227 -1.58 26.79 -45.99
N ALA A 228 -2.22 25.94 -46.82
CA ALA A 228 -3.63 25.87 -47.22
C ALA A 228 -4.06 24.42 -47.56
N GLU A 229 -5.39 24.14 -47.51
CA GLU A 229 -6.14 23.16 -48.34
C GLU A 229 -5.78 21.64 -48.18
N SER A 230 -6.67 20.63 -48.22
CA SER A 230 -8.13 20.46 -48.41
C SER A 230 -8.49 18.97 -48.12
N LEU A 231 -9.71 18.47 -47.81
CA LEU A 231 -11.04 19.02 -47.50
C LEU A 231 -11.96 17.87 -46.95
N VAL A 232 -12.99 18.21 -46.14
CA VAL A 232 -14.30 17.50 -45.90
C VAL A 232 -14.34 16.13 -45.12
N PRO A 233 -15.49 15.72 -44.47
CA PRO A 233 -15.72 16.01 -43.04
C PRO A 233 -16.47 14.90 -42.21
N VAL A 234 -16.97 15.26 -41.01
CA VAL A 234 -18.08 14.61 -40.22
C VAL A 234 -17.70 13.33 -39.44
N SER A 235 -18.02 13.13 -38.15
CA SER A 235 -18.67 13.96 -37.10
C SER A 235 -18.14 13.60 -35.70
N SER A 236 -18.15 14.57 -34.78
CA SER A 236 -17.95 14.35 -33.34
C SER A 236 -19.28 14.25 -32.57
N GLY A 237 -19.27 13.58 -31.41
CA GLY A 237 -20.37 13.58 -30.41
C GLY A 237 -21.38 12.44 -30.58
N CYS A 238 -21.92 11.85 -29.51
CA CYS A 238 -22.44 12.56 -28.35
C CYS A 238 -22.30 11.77 -27.03
N THR A 239 -21.89 12.46 -25.97
CA THR A 239 -22.07 12.06 -24.57
C THR A 239 -23.42 12.60 -24.07
N VAL A 240 -24.15 11.76 -23.31
CA VAL A 240 -25.35 12.14 -22.52
C VAL A 240 -26.58 12.61 -23.32
N ILE A 241 -27.54 11.68 -23.49
CA ILE A 241 -28.95 11.88 -23.91
C ILE A 241 -29.17 12.33 -25.36
N CYS A 242 -29.59 11.39 -26.21
CA CYS A 242 -30.25 11.65 -27.49
C CYS A 242 -31.68 11.08 -27.47
N ILE A 243 -32.69 11.93 -27.67
CA ILE A 243 -34.09 11.50 -27.86
C ILE A 243 -34.35 11.41 -29.36
N GLY A 244 -34.60 10.19 -29.86
CA GLY A 244 -35.05 9.92 -31.23
C GLY A 244 -36.44 9.26 -31.25
N PRO A 245 -37.16 9.28 -32.39
CA PRO A 245 -38.52 8.76 -32.49
C PRO A 245 -38.58 7.23 -32.26
N GLN A 246 -39.66 6.77 -31.63
CA GLN A 246 -39.82 5.38 -31.20
C GLN A 246 -40.39 4.48 -32.31
N ASP A 247 -39.70 3.37 -32.59
CA ASP A 247 -40.29 2.20 -33.24
C ASP A 247 -41.09 1.36 -32.21
N PRO A 248 -42.21 0.73 -32.61
CA PRO A 248 -43.07 -0.01 -31.70
C PRO A 248 -42.46 -1.35 -31.24
N LEU A 249 -42.55 -1.62 -29.93
CA LEU A 249 -42.09 -2.86 -29.29
C LEU A 249 -42.84 -4.11 -29.77
N PRO A 250 -42.14 -5.25 -29.99
CA PRO A 250 -42.79 -6.55 -30.14
C PRO A 250 -43.54 -6.97 -28.87
N ALA A 251 -44.72 -7.58 -29.03
CA ALA A 251 -45.56 -7.99 -27.90
C ALA A 251 -44.92 -9.14 -27.08
N GLN A 252 -44.93 -9.02 -25.75
CA GLN A 252 -44.54 -10.10 -24.84
C GLN A 252 -45.63 -11.19 -24.76
N PRO A 253 -45.26 -12.48 -24.70
CA PRO A 253 -46.19 -13.57 -24.38
C PRO A 253 -46.59 -13.53 -22.88
N PRO A 254 -47.78 -14.04 -22.51
CA PRO A 254 -48.30 -13.96 -21.14
C PRO A 254 -47.54 -14.86 -20.15
N SER A 255 -47.36 -14.34 -18.93
CA SER A 255 -46.67 -15.01 -17.82
C SER A 255 -47.43 -16.23 -17.30
N ALA A 256 -46.70 -17.30 -16.99
CA ALA A 256 -47.26 -18.48 -16.33
C ALA A 256 -47.60 -18.24 -14.84
N PRO A 257 -48.63 -18.89 -14.28
CA PRO A 257 -49.02 -18.75 -12.87
C PRO A 257 -48.02 -19.42 -11.90
N PRO A 258 -47.97 -18.99 -10.64
CA PRO A 258 -47.03 -19.51 -9.65
C PRO A 258 -47.34 -20.95 -9.24
N ASN A 259 -46.29 -21.76 -9.11
CA ASN A 259 -46.39 -23.19 -8.81
C ASN A 259 -46.47 -23.40 -7.27
N THR A 260 -47.63 -23.80 -6.76
CA THR A 260 -47.84 -24.08 -5.33
C THR A 260 -47.61 -25.56 -5.02
N SER A 261 -46.50 -25.89 -4.35
CA SER A 261 -46.23 -27.25 -3.88
C SER A 261 -47.07 -27.63 -2.65
N PRO A 262 -47.69 -28.83 -2.60
CA PRO A 262 -48.43 -29.31 -1.43
C PRO A 262 -47.50 -29.79 -0.30
N PRO A 263 -47.99 -29.88 0.96
CA PRO A 263 -47.18 -30.25 2.12
C PRO A 263 -46.82 -31.75 2.15
N GLY A 264 -45.68 -32.07 2.77
CA GLY A 264 -45.16 -33.43 2.89
C GLY A 264 -45.93 -34.34 3.88
N PRO A 265 -45.70 -35.66 3.83
CA PRO A 265 -46.40 -36.63 4.67
C PRO A 265 -45.91 -36.63 6.13
N PRO A 266 -46.75 -37.04 7.09
CA PRO A 266 -46.36 -37.16 8.50
C PRO A 266 -45.34 -38.29 8.73
N SER A 267 -44.47 -38.09 9.71
CA SER A 267 -43.51 -39.08 10.23
C SER A 267 -44.21 -40.08 11.18
N PRO A 268 -43.61 -41.28 11.45
CA PRO A 268 -44.30 -42.43 12.01
C PRO A 268 -44.61 -42.34 13.52
#